data_AF-A0ABD0QAB4-F1
#
_entry.id   AF-A0ABD0QAB4-F1
#
_cell.length_a   1.000
_cell.length_b   1.000
_cell.length_c   1.000
_cell.angle_alpha   90.00
_cell.angle_beta   90.00
_cell.angle_gamma   90.00
#
_symmetry.space_group_name_H-M   'P 1'
#
loop_
_entity.id
_entity.type
_entity.pdbx_description
1 polymer ?
#
loop_
_entity_poly.entity_id
_entity_poly.type
_entity_poly.pdbx_seq_one_letter_code
_entity_poly.pdbx_strand_id
1 'polypeptide(L)' 'YPRYDVIGDHSKGEYHLLIQRTELTDDGSFECQAIQAATRSRPARLTVL' A
#
# COMPACT_ATOMS: atom_id res chain seq x y z
N TYR A 1 0.98 -1.74 15.05
CA TYR A 1 -0.07 -2.39 14.25
C TYR A 1 0.61 -3.36 13.29
N PRO A 2 0.86 -4.62 13.67
CA PRO A 2 1.89 -5.45 13.04
C PRO A 2 1.49 -6.12 11.71
N ARG A 3 0.31 -5.79 11.14
CA ARG A 3 -0.21 -6.44 9.91
C ARG A 3 0.13 -5.68 8.62
N TYR A 4 0.43 -4.38 8.70
CA TYR A 4 0.82 -3.59 7.54
C TYR A 4 2.32 -3.34 7.57
N ASP A 5 2.97 -3.49 6.43
CA ASP A 5 4.37 -3.15 6.25
C ASP A 5 4.59 -2.50 4.88
N VAL A 6 5.69 -1.76 4.73
CA VAL A 6 6.14 -1.25 3.44
C VAL A 6 7.42 -1.99 3.07
N ILE A 7 7.34 -2.78 2.00
CA ILE A 7 8.44 -3.57 1.48
C ILE A 7 8.80 -3.11 0.06
N GLY A 8 9.91 -3.59 -0.48
CA GLY A 8 10.33 -3.28 -1.85
C GLY A 8 11.81 -2.92 -1.93
N ASP A 9 12.33 -2.81 -3.15
CA ASP A 9 13.69 -2.33 -3.37
C ASP A 9 13.74 -0.79 -3.34
N HIS A 10 14.02 -0.24 -2.16
CA HIS A 10 14.11 1.22 -1.99
C HIS A 10 15.24 1.84 -2.81
N SER A 11 16.27 1.07 -3.17
CA SER A 11 17.35 1.57 -4.05
C SER A 11 16.87 1.82 -5.48
N LYS A 12 15.78 1.15 -5.90
CA LYS A 12 15.09 1.36 -7.17
C LYS A 12 13.85 2.25 -7.05
N GLY A 13 13.54 2.74 -5.85
CA GLY A 13 12.33 3.52 -5.59
C GLY A 13 11.05 2.68 -5.57
N GLU A 14 11.14 1.38 -5.33
CA GLU A 14 9.99 0.50 -5.17
C GLU A 14 9.48 0.56 -3.73
N TYR A 15 8.18 0.84 -3.58
CA TYR A 15 7.49 0.87 -2.29
C TYR A 15 6.15 0.15 -2.45
N HIS A 16 6.01 -0.99 -1.79
CA HIS A 16 4.85 -1.87 -1.86
C HIS A 16 4.22 -2.00 -0.48
N LEU A 17 2.90 -1.77 -0.40
CA LEU A 17 2.12 -2.04 0.79
C LEU A 17 1.91 -3.55 0.92
N LEU A 18 2.45 -4.15 1.98
CA LEU A 18 2.18 -5.52 2.38
C LEU A 18 1.09 -5.51 3.45
N ILE A 19 0.02 -6.27 3.22
CA ILE A 19 -1.05 -6.51 4.20
C ILE A 19 -1.05 -7.99 4.56
N GLN A 20 -0.60 -8.33 5.76
CA GLN A 20 -0.57 -9.69 6.26
C GLN A 20 -1.90 -10.06 6.95
N ARG A 21 -2.43 -11.26 6.66
CA ARG A 21 -3.71 -11.76 7.19
C ARG A 21 -4.82 -10.71 6.97
N THR A 22 -5.22 -10.52 5.72
CA THR A 22 -6.27 -9.57 5.34
C THR A 22 -7.58 -9.86 6.05
N GLU A 23 -8.22 -8.82 6.56
CA GLU A 23 -9.50 -8.85 7.27
C GLU A 23 -10.54 -8.04 6.48
N LEU A 24 -11.84 -8.22 6.75
CA LEU A 24 -12.91 -7.48 6.06
C LEU A 24 -12.78 -5.95 6.19
N THR A 25 -12.12 -5.47 7.24
CA THR A 25 -11.80 -4.04 7.44
C THR A 25 -10.76 -3.51 6.46
N ASP A 26 -10.04 -4.39 5.77
CA ASP A 26 -9.04 -4.04 4.77
C ASP A 26 -9.67 -3.84 3.37
N ASP A 27 -10.96 -4.15 3.15
CA ASP A 27 -11.65 -3.85 1.88
C ASP A 27 -11.70 -2.33 1.66
N GLY A 28 -11.14 -1.87 0.53
CA GLY A 28 -10.99 -0.45 0.29
C GLY A 28 -10.14 -0.10 -0.91
N SER A 29 -9.87 1.19 -1.08
CA SER A 29 -8.96 1.70 -2.11
C SER A 29 -7.69 2.22 -1.47
N PHE A 30 -6.55 1.76 -1.98
CA PHE A 30 -5.21 2.10 -1.50
C PHE A 30 -4.43 2.83 -2.57
N GLU A 31 -3.43 3.60 -2.14
CA GLU A 31 -2.58 4.37 -3.03
C GLU A 31 -1.24 4.68 -2.38
N CYS A 32 -0.22 4.82 -3.22
CA CYS A 32 1.08 5.32 -2.81
C CYS A 32 1.12 6.84 -2.99
N GLN A 33 1.43 7.55 -1.91
CA GLN A 33 1.62 9.00 -1.92
C GLN A 33 3.07 9.34 -1.62
N ALA A 34 3.74 10.00 -2.56
CA ALA A 34 5.08 10.55 -2.38
C ALA A 34 4.95 12.06 -2.13
N ILE A 35 4.74 12.44 -0.86
CA ILE A 35 4.43 13.82 -0.44
C ILE A 35 5.49 14.81 -0.93
N GLN A 36 6.77 14.49 -0.74
CA GLN A 36 7.87 15.37 -1.15
C GLN A 36 7.96 15.55 -2.68
N ALA A 37 7.49 14.57 -3.46
CA ALA A 37 7.45 14.63 -4.91
C ALA A 37 6.08 15.11 -5.44
N ALA A 38 5.17 15.53 -4.56
CA ALA A 38 3.79 15.92 -4.88
C ALA A 38 3.07 14.92 -5.81
N THR A 39 3.38 13.63 -5.69
CA THR A 39 2.91 12.57 -6.61
C THR A 39 2.01 11.59 -5.87
N ARG A 40 0.96 11.14 -6.56
CA ARG A 40 0.00 10.12 -6.08
C ARG A 40 -0.16 9.04 -7.15
N SER A 41 -0.10 7.78 -6.75
CA SER A 41 -0.35 6.68 -7.67
C SER A 41 -1.83 6.63 -8.10
N ARG A 42 -2.13 5.80 -9.10
CA ARG A 42 -3.52 5.42 -9.35
C ARG A 42 -4.06 4.62 -8.14
N PRO A 43 -5.35 4.75 -7.79
CA PRO A 43 -5.95 3.94 -6.73
C PRO A 43 -5.97 2.45 -7.11
N ALA A 44 -5.65 1.60 -6.13
CA ALA A 44 -5.76 0.15 -6.21
C ALA A 44 -6.92 -0.32 -5.33
N ARG A 45 -7.91 -1.01 -5.92
CA ARG A 45 -9.04 -1.57 -5.18
C ARG A 45 -8.65 -2.93 -4.60
N LEU A 46 -8.73 -3.06 -3.28
CA LEU A 46 -8.63 -4.34 -2.56
C LEU A 46 -10.04 -4.78 -2.18
N THR A 47 -10.42 -5.99 -2.60
CA THR A 47 -11.65 -6.65 -2.18
C THR A 47 -11.31 -7.85 -1.32
N VAL A 48 -11.90 -7.94 -0.13
CA VAL A 48 -11.73 -9.07 0.78
C VAL A 48 -13.07 -9.80 0.86
N LEU A 49 -13.07 -11.10 0.54
CA LEU A 49 -14.26 -11.95 0.47
C LEU A 49 -14.28 -12.99 1.59
#